data_AF-A0A1B1U5I7-F1
#
_entry.id   AF-A0A1B1U5I7-F1
#
_cell.length_a   1.000
_cell.length_b   1.000
_cell.length_c   1.000
_cell.angle_alpha   90.00
_cell.angle_beta   90.00
_cell.angle_gamma   90.00
#
_symmetry.space_group_name_H-M   'P 1'
#
loop_
_entity.id
_entity.type
_entity.pdbx_description
1 polymer ?
#
loop_
_entity_poly.entity_id
_entity_poly.type
_entity_poly.pdbx_seq_one_letter_code
_entity_poly.pdbx_strand_id
1 'polypeptide(L)'
;MRDWTNLEDFITQTQCSKKQVLELIKKQEIEAKKINGVICVREKTNALSTIPQAFDSESSALCVQESIGGILEIHSKFAIAKDETIAMLKNENEFLKNMILSIQENYSEDRSTIALLKKEIEALREEHQNLQQKYKLLWSRKTSKDES
;
A
#
# COMPACT_ATOMS: atom_id res chain seq x y z
N MET A 1 -20.96 26.05 -21.93
CA MET A 1 -20.36 27.12 -22.75
C MET A 1 -19.58 27.98 -21.77
N ARG A 2 -18.24 27.99 -21.83
CA ARG A 2 -17.41 28.74 -20.87
C ARG A 2 -16.71 29.83 -21.65
N ASP A 3 -17.12 31.07 -21.38
CA ASP A 3 -16.86 32.22 -22.23
C ASP A 3 -15.45 32.74 -21.99
N TRP A 4 -14.71 32.90 -23.09
CA TRP A 4 -13.44 33.59 -23.11
C TRP A 4 -13.72 35.09 -22.97
N THR A 5 -13.20 35.73 -21.92
CA THR A 5 -13.37 37.17 -21.73
C THR A 5 -12.18 37.94 -22.27
N ASN A 6 -12.44 39.15 -22.80
CA ASN A 6 -11.40 40.02 -23.31
C ASN A 6 -10.57 40.57 -22.15
N LEU A 7 -9.29 40.83 -22.40
CA LEU A 7 -8.36 41.38 -21.40
C LEU A 7 -8.89 42.68 -20.76
N GLU A 8 -9.55 43.53 -21.53
CA GLU A 8 -10.06 44.84 -21.06
C GLU A 8 -11.32 44.68 -20.19
N ASP A 9 -12.21 43.78 -20.58
CA ASP A 9 -13.38 43.39 -19.78
C ASP A 9 -12.95 42.68 -18.48
N PHE A 10 -11.86 41.91 -18.54
CA PHE A 10 -11.29 41.25 -17.35
C PHE A 10 -10.63 42.26 -16.40
N ILE A 11 -9.92 43.26 -16.92
CA ILE A 11 -9.29 44.32 -16.11
C ILE A 11 -10.36 45.19 -15.41
N THR A 12 -11.45 45.51 -16.11
CA THR A 12 -12.54 46.30 -15.52
C THR A 12 -13.32 45.50 -14.48
N GLN A 13 -13.53 44.20 -14.68
CA GLN A 13 -14.21 43.32 -13.70
C GLN A 13 -13.35 42.99 -12.47
N THR A 14 -12.04 42.77 -12.64
CA THR A 14 -11.16 42.32 -11.55
C THR A 14 -10.40 43.46 -10.85
N GLN A 15 -10.51 44.70 -11.36
CA GLN A 15 -9.73 45.87 -10.91
C GLN A 15 -8.20 45.64 -10.86
N CYS A 16 -7.69 44.60 -11.54
CA CYS A 16 -6.27 44.28 -11.56
C CYS A 16 -5.54 45.11 -12.61
N SER A 17 -4.35 45.63 -12.26
CA SER A 17 -3.52 46.34 -13.24
C SER A 17 -3.01 45.38 -14.31
N LYS A 18 -2.91 45.83 -15.57
CA LYS A 18 -2.39 45.07 -16.72
C LYS A 18 -1.06 44.35 -16.43
N LYS A 19 -0.22 44.91 -15.53
CA LYS A 19 1.03 44.29 -15.09
C LYS A 19 0.84 43.04 -14.23
N GLN A 20 -0.16 43.03 -13.35
CA GLN A 20 -0.47 41.88 -12.48
C GLN A 20 -1.03 40.72 -13.31
N VAL A 21 -1.90 40.99 -14.28
CA VAL A 21 -2.42 39.96 -15.20
C VAL A 21 -1.28 39.30 -16.00
N LEU A 22 -0.28 40.08 -16.44
CA LEU A 22 0.89 39.54 -17.12
C LEU A 22 1.78 38.69 -16.19
N GLU A 23 1.87 39.02 -14.91
CA GLU A 23 2.56 38.18 -13.92
C GLU A 23 1.80 36.88 -13.64
N LEU A 24 0.47 36.92 -13.57
CA LEU A 24 -0.38 35.74 -13.36
C LEU A 24 -0.34 34.77 -14.55
N ILE A 25 -0.23 35.31 -15.79
CA ILE A 25 0.03 34.49 -16.99
C ILE A 25 1.41 33.84 -16.92
N LYS A 26 2.44 34.57 -16.47
CA LYS A 26 3.80 34.01 -16.29
C LYS A 26 3.84 32.92 -15.21
N LYS A 27 3.01 33.05 -14.17
CA LYS A 27 2.84 32.04 -13.12
C LYS A 27 1.99 30.83 -13.54
N GLN A 28 1.48 30.79 -14.79
CA GLN A 28 0.64 29.72 -15.36
C GLN A 28 -0.70 29.46 -14.65
N GLU A 29 -1.15 30.35 -13.77
CA GLU A 29 -2.46 30.26 -13.10
C GLU A 29 -3.61 30.58 -14.05
N ILE A 30 -3.32 31.28 -15.14
CA ILE A 30 -4.31 31.74 -16.13
C ILE A 30 -3.84 31.38 -17.55
N GLU A 31 -4.71 30.71 -18.33
CA GLU A 31 -4.50 30.40 -19.74
C GLU A 31 -4.79 31.63 -20.60
N ALA A 32 -3.76 32.17 -21.26
CA ALA A 32 -3.92 33.20 -22.26
C ALA A 32 -3.82 32.57 -23.66
N LYS A 33 -4.81 32.84 -24.51
CA LYS A 33 -4.77 32.45 -25.93
C LYS A 33 -4.95 33.68 -26.81
N LYS A 34 -4.06 33.86 -27.79
CA LYS A 34 -4.17 34.92 -28.79
C LYS A 34 -4.99 34.39 -29.96
N ILE A 35 -6.18 34.95 -30.16
CA ILE A 35 -7.03 34.66 -31.31
C ILE A 35 -7.25 35.99 -32.04
N ASN A 36 -6.88 36.05 -33.33
CA ASN A 36 -7.07 37.21 -34.20
C ASN A 36 -6.57 38.56 -33.62
N GLY A 37 -5.38 38.57 -33.01
CA GLY A 37 -4.76 39.81 -32.52
C GLY A 37 -5.22 40.27 -31.13
N VAL A 38 -6.27 39.66 -30.56
CA VAL A 38 -6.81 39.98 -29.22
C VAL A 38 -6.40 38.88 -28.22
N ILE A 39 -5.99 39.28 -27.01
CA ILE A 39 -5.57 38.37 -25.95
C ILE A 39 -6.80 38.04 -25.10
N CYS A 40 -7.24 36.78 -25.16
CA CYS A 40 -8.33 36.26 -24.32
C CYS A 40 -7.74 35.42 -23.18
N VAL A 41 -8.34 35.53 -22.01
CA VAL A 41 -7.77 35.03 -20.75
C VAL A 41 -8.78 34.12 -20.05
N ARG A 42 -8.32 33.00 -19.47
CA ARG A 42 -9.15 31.99 -18.76
C ARG A 42 -8.43 31.48 -17.51
N GLU A 43 -9.07 31.53 -16.35
CA GLU A 43 -8.53 30.92 -15.13
C GLU A 43 -8.58 29.38 -15.19
N LYS A 44 -7.49 28.72 -14.74
CA LYS A 44 -7.51 27.27 -14.51
C LYS A 44 -8.17 27.02 -13.17
N THR A 45 -9.31 26.33 -13.18
CA THR A 45 -9.99 25.88 -11.96
C THR A 45 -9.18 24.75 -11.31
N ASN A 46 -8.14 25.09 -10.56
CA ASN A 46 -7.59 24.20 -9.55
C ASN A 46 -8.50 24.30 -8.33
N ALA A 47 -8.86 23.16 -7.74
CA ALA A 47 -9.85 23.00 -6.67
C ALA A 47 -9.59 23.80 -5.36
N LEU A 48 -8.56 24.66 -5.33
CA LEU A 48 -8.22 25.56 -4.24
C LEU A 48 -8.70 27.01 -4.47
N SER A 49 -9.30 27.34 -5.61
CA SER A 49 -9.69 28.72 -5.96
C SER A 49 -11.08 29.15 -5.49
N THR A 50 -11.80 28.33 -4.72
CA THR A 50 -13.10 28.72 -4.12
C THR A 50 -12.90 29.49 -2.81
N ILE A 51 -12.04 30.50 -2.84
CA ILE A 51 -11.98 31.53 -1.79
C ILE A 51 -12.55 32.79 -2.44
N PRO A 52 -13.77 33.24 -2.08
CA PRO A 52 -14.30 34.49 -2.59
C PRO A 52 -13.40 35.64 -2.12
N GLN A 53 -12.65 36.26 -3.03
CA GLN A 53 -12.11 37.60 -2.83
C GLN A 53 -13.28 38.60 -2.88
N ALA A 54 -14.01 38.72 -1.79
CA ALA A 54 -14.91 39.85 -1.56
C ALA A 54 -14.67 40.33 -0.12
N PHE A 55 -13.97 41.45 -0.02
CA PHE A 55 -13.67 42.15 1.23
C PHE A 55 -14.93 42.85 1.73
N ASP A 56 -15.76 42.14 2.49
CA ASP A 56 -16.74 42.73 3.41
C ASP A 56 -16.50 42.18 4.83
N SER A 57 -16.40 43.10 5.80
CA SER A 57 -15.61 42.94 7.03
C SER A 57 -16.19 42.00 8.10
N GLU A 58 -17.41 41.47 7.94
CA GLU A 58 -18.01 40.50 8.88
C GLU A 58 -18.21 39.11 8.26
N SER A 59 -18.53 39.04 6.96
CA SER A 59 -18.74 37.77 6.24
C SER A 59 -17.42 37.07 5.89
N SER A 60 -16.35 37.84 5.67
CA SER A 60 -15.01 37.32 5.42
C SER A 60 -14.38 36.62 6.63
N ALA A 61 -14.65 37.11 7.86
CA ALA A 61 -14.17 36.46 9.08
C ALA A 61 -14.84 35.10 9.31
N LEU A 62 -16.15 34.99 9.03
CA LEU A 62 -16.90 33.73 9.09
C LEU A 62 -16.41 32.73 8.04
N CYS A 63 -16.21 33.16 6.78
CA CYS A 63 -15.72 32.29 5.72
C CYS A 63 -14.28 31.79 5.97
N VAL A 64 -13.41 32.64 6.54
CA VAL A 64 -12.06 32.25 6.96
C VAL A 64 -12.12 31.28 8.14
N GLN A 65 -13.01 31.48 9.11
CA GLN A 65 -13.19 30.57 10.24
C GLN A 65 -13.70 29.19 9.78
N GLU A 66 -14.66 29.15 8.86
CA GLU A 66 -15.14 27.92 8.24
C GLU A 66 -14.05 27.20 7.44
N SER A 67 -13.24 27.96 6.68
CA SER A 67 -12.11 27.41 5.92
C SER A 67 -11.02 26.85 6.82
N ILE A 68 -10.64 27.58 7.88
CA ILE A 68 -9.68 27.10 8.90
C ILE A 68 -10.25 25.88 9.63
N GLY A 69 -11.54 25.88 9.96
CA GLY A 69 -12.23 24.74 10.54
C GLY A 69 -12.18 23.51 9.66
N GLY A 70 -12.45 23.66 8.36
CA GLY A 70 -12.35 22.58 7.38
C GLY A 70 -10.92 22.07 7.21
N ILE A 71 -9.92 22.96 7.19
CA ILE A 71 -8.49 22.56 7.14
C ILE A 71 -8.12 21.74 8.38
N LEU A 72 -8.52 22.19 9.57
CA LEU A 72 -8.28 21.47 10.83
C LEU A 72 -8.97 20.11 10.85
N GLU A 73 -10.20 20.02 10.34
CA GLU A 73 -10.94 18.76 10.25
C GLU A 73 -10.23 17.78 9.31
N ILE A 74 -9.77 18.23 8.14
CA ILE A 74 -9.02 17.39 7.20
C ILE A 74 -7.70 16.94 7.82
N HIS A 75 -6.96 17.84 8.49
CA HIS A 75 -5.72 17.48 9.19
C HIS A 75 -5.95 16.47 10.31
N SER A 76 -7.02 16.62 11.08
CA SER A 76 -7.42 15.65 12.11
C SER A 76 -7.70 14.28 11.51
N LYS A 77 -8.53 14.23 10.45
CA LYS A 77 -8.81 12.98 9.72
C LYS A 77 -7.54 12.37 9.12
N PHE A 78 -6.65 13.20 8.59
CA PHE A 78 -5.38 12.74 8.04
C PHE A 78 -4.44 12.18 9.10
N ALA A 79 -4.38 12.80 10.29
CA ALA A 79 -3.62 12.27 11.42
C ALA A 79 -4.18 10.93 11.89
N ILE A 80 -5.50 10.82 12.04
CA ILE A 80 -6.18 9.57 12.43
C ILE A 80 -5.90 8.47 11.40
N ALA A 81 -6.03 8.77 10.10
CA ALA A 81 -5.75 7.79 9.04
C ALA A 81 -4.29 7.32 9.08
N LYS A 82 -3.34 8.22 9.37
CA LYS A 82 -1.93 7.83 9.57
C LYS A 82 -1.77 6.89 10.76
N ASP A 83 -2.35 7.22 11.90
CA ASP A 83 -2.27 6.38 13.09
C ASP A 83 -2.90 5.00 12.87
N GLU A 84 -4.03 4.95 12.15
CA GLU A 84 -4.69 3.70 11.74
C GLU A 84 -3.79 2.87 10.82
N THR A 85 -3.17 3.48 9.80
CA THR A 85 -2.24 2.77 8.92
C THR A 85 -1.01 2.24 9.67
N ILE A 86 -0.48 3.02 10.62
CA ILE A 86 0.63 2.58 11.48
C ILE A 86 0.19 1.40 12.36
N ALA A 87 -1.01 1.46 12.94
CA ALA A 87 -1.56 0.37 13.75
C ALA A 87 -1.76 -0.89 12.91
N MET A 88 -2.30 -0.77 11.70
CA MET A 88 -2.46 -1.87 10.76
C MET A 88 -1.12 -2.52 10.42
N LEU A 89 -0.11 -1.71 10.07
CA LEU A 89 1.24 -2.21 9.77
C LEU A 89 1.93 -2.86 10.97
N LYS A 90 1.70 -2.36 12.18
CA LYS A 90 2.21 -2.99 13.42
C LYS A 90 1.56 -4.34 13.66
N ASN A 91 0.24 -4.43 13.50
CA ASN A 91 -0.51 -5.67 13.65
C ASN A 91 -0.08 -6.70 12.60
N GLU A 92 0.11 -6.28 11.35
CA GLU A 92 0.62 -7.16 10.29
C GLU A 92 2.03 -7.67 10.60
N ASN A 93 2.93 -6.82 11.08
CA ASN A 93 4.27 -7.26 11.51
C ASN A 93 4.22 -8.26 12.67
N GLU A 94 3.34 -8.05 13.64
CA GLU A 94 3.14 -8.99 14.75
C GLU A 94 2.58 -10.33 14.25
N PHE A 95 1.59 -10.28 13.36
CA PHE A 95 1.03 -11.47 12.71
C PHE A 95 2.11 -12.26 11.96
N LEU A 96 2.94 -11.59 11.16
CA LEU A 96 4.04 -12.22 10.43
C LEU A 96 5.06 -12.84 11.38
N LYS A 97 5.40 -12.16 12.48
CA LYS A 97 6.30 -12.70 13.50
C LYS A 97 5.74 -13.96 14.14
N ASN A 98 4.46 -13.97 14.49
CA ASN A 98 3.80 -15.14 15.08
C ASN A 98 3.72 -16.30 14.09
N MET A 99 3.44 -16.02 12.81
CA MET A 99 3.46 -17.02 11.75
C MET A 99 4.85 -17.66 11.60
N ILE A 100 5.92 -16.86 11.64
CA ILE A 100 7.30 -17.37 11.58
C ILE A 100 7.59 -18.30 12.76
N LEU A 101 7.21 -17.90 13.98
CA LEU A 101 7.42 -18.73 15.17
C LEU A 101 6.66 -20.07 15.06
N SER A 102 5.40 -20.03 14.64
CA SER A 102 4.60 -21.26 14.42
C SER A 102 5.22 -22.17 13.36
N ILE A 103 5.72 -21.61 12.26
CA ILE A 103 6.41 -22.38 11.22
C ILE A 103 7.68 -23.03 11.80
N GLN A 104 8.46 -22.30 12.60
CA GLN A 104 9.65 -22.85 13.24
C GLN A 104 9.34 -23.99 14.21
N GLU A 105 8.27 -23.87 14.98
CA GLU A 105 7.78 -24.92 15.87
C GLU A 105 7.42 -26.17 15.07
N ASN A 106 6.60 -26.04 14.03
CA ASN A 106 6.24 -27.14 13.14
C ASN A 106 7.47 -27.79 12.49
N TYR A 107 8.44 -27.00 12.01
CA TYR A 107 9.70 -27.53 11.47
C TYR A 107 10.48 -28.34 12.50
N SER A 108 10.45 -27.94 13.78
CA SER A 108 11.12 -28.67 14.85
C SER A 108 10.44 -30.02 15.13
N GLU A 109 9.10 -30.04 15.10
CA GLU A 109 8.30 -31.25 15.24
C GLU A 109 8.56 -32.20 14.07
N ASP A 110 8.49 -31.70 12.84
CA ASP A 110 8.79 -32.46 11.62
C ASP A 110 10.20 -33.06 11.65
N ARG A 111 11.18 -32.32 12.16
CA ARG A 111 12.54 -32.85 12.33
C ARG A 111 12.58 -34.02 13.31
N SER A 112 11.80 -33.96 14.39
CA SER A 112 11.67 -35.04 15.36
C SER A 112 10.99 -36.26 14.75
N THR A 113 9.88 -36.07 14.03
CA THR A 113 9.16 -37.17 13.36
C THR A 113 10.04 -37.85 12.32
N ILE A 114 10.78 -37.09 11.50
CA ILE A 114 11.76 -37.63 10.54
C ILE A 114 12.83 -38.46 11.25
N ALA A 115 13.33 -38.01 12.40
CA ALA A 115 14.33 -38.76 13.17
C ALA A 115 13.76 -40.10 13.66
N LEU A 116 12.51 -40.13 14.14
CA LEU A 116 11.83 -41.36 14.55
C LEU A 116 11.62 -42.31 13.36
N LEU A 117 11.12 -41.80 12.24
CA LEU A 117 10.91 -42.60 11.03
C LEU A 117 12.22 -43.20 10.50
N LYS A 118 13.33 -42.45 10.54
CA LYS A 118 14.65 -42.98 10.18
C LYS A 118 15.06 -44.15 11.08
N LYS A 119 14.85 -44.03 12.39
CA LYS A 119 15.14 -45.10 13.35
C LYS A 119 14.27 -46.35 13.11
N GLU A 120 13.00 -46.17 12.80
CA GLU A 120 12.09 -47.27 12.47
C GLU A 120 12.51 -47.97 11.17
N ILE A 121 12.89 -47.22 10.13
CA ILE A 121 13.42 -47.77 8.88
C ILE A 121 14.69 -48.59 9.13
N GLU A 122 15.60 -48.11 10.00
CA GLU A 122 16.81 -48.85 10.37
C GLU A 122 16.46 -50.17 11.07
N ALA A 123 15.54 -50.16 12.03
CA ALA A 123 15.09 -51.36 12.73
C ALA A 123 14.44 -52.38 11.76
N LEU A 124 13.59 -51.92 10.85
CA LEU A 124 12.96 -52.78 9.84
C LEU A 124 13.99 -53.37 8.87
N ARG A 125 15.03 -52.62 8.51
CA ARG A 125 16.13 -53.14 7.67
C ARG A 125 16.91 -54.23 8.38
N GLU A 126 17.21 -54.05 9.67
CA GLU A 126 17.90 -55.06 10.49
C GLU A 126 17.04 -56.33 10.62
N GLU A 127 15.74 -56.17 10.92
CA GLU A 127 14.81 -57.30 11.01
C GLU A 127 14.72 -58.06 9.67
N HIS A 128 14.63 -57.35 8.55
CA HIS A 128 14.61 -57.95 7.23
C HIS A 128 15.90 -58.74 6.93
N GLN A 129 17.07 -58.19 7.27
CA GLN A 129 18.34 -58.92 7.13
C GLN A 129 18.37 -60.19 8.00
N ASN A 130 17.89 -60.11 9.24
CA ASN A 130 17.79 -61.26 10.14
C ASN A 130 16.86 -62.34 9.58
N LEU A 131 15.72 -61.95 8.99
CA LEU A 131 14.81 -62.88 8.33
C LEU A 131 15.43 -63.55 7.11
N GLN A 132 16.14 -62.79 6.27
CA GLN A 132 16.86 -63.35 5.12
C GLN A 132 17.93 -64.38 5.56
N GLN A 133 18.69 -64.07 6.61
CA GLN A 133 19.67 -64.99 7.17
C GLN A 133 19.01 -66.27 7.73
N LYS A 134 17.93 -66.12 8.51
CA LYS A 134 17.15 -67.25 9.05
C LYS A 134 16.60 -68.13 7.93
N TYR A 135 16.03 -67.52 6.88
CA TYR A 135 15.51 -68.25 5.72
C TYR A 135 16.62 -69.04 5.01
N LYS A 136 17.77 -68.41 4.76
CA LYS A 136 18.93 -69.07 4.15
C LYS A 136 19.39 -70.29 4.95
N LEU A 137 19.49 -70.15 6.28
CA LEU A 137 19.86 -71.26 7.17
C LEU A 137 18.85 -72.41 7.13
N LEU A 138 17.56 -72.10 7.18
CA LEU A 138 16.49 -73.10 7.10
C LEU A 138 16.52 -73.85 5.77
N TRP A 139 16.75 -73.13 4.67
CA TRP A 139 16.86 -73.72 3.34
C TRP A 139 18.05 -74.66 3.24
N SER A 140 19.26 -74.21 3.62
CA SER A 140 20.46 -75.05 3.63
C SER A 140 20.33 -76.30 4.50
N ARG A 141 19.60 -76.21 5.61
CA ARG A 141 19.37 -77.32 6.53
C ARG A 141 18.37 -78.34 5.99
N LYS A 142 17.44 -77.91 5.13
CA LYS A 142 16.51 -78.81 4.44
C LYS A 142 17.24 -79.58 3.33
N THR A 143 18.00 -78.89 2.50
CA THR A 143 18.78 -79.53 1.41
C THR A 143 19.80 -80.53 1.94
N SER A 144 20.48 -80.23 3.05
CA SER A 144 21.44 -81.18 3.66
C SER A 144 20.79 -82.44 4.23
N LYS A 145 19.48 -82.39 4.53
CA LYS A 145 18.74 -83.50 5.14
C LYS A 145 18.12 -84.42 4.09
N ASP A 146 17.90 -83.92 2.88
CA ASP A 146 17.43 -84.69 1.73
C ASP A 146 18.59 -85.43 1.01
N GLU A 147 19.85 -85.08 1.32
CA GLU A 147 21.07 -85.72 0.77
C GLU A 147 21.70 -86.80 1.69
N SER A 148 21.14 -87.04 2.89
CA SER A 148 21.54 -88.13 3.82
C SER A 148 20.46 -89.20 3.94
#